data_AF-A0A6I4J4L7-F1
#
_entry.id   AF-A0A6I4J4L7-F1
#
_cell.length_a   1.000
_cell.length_b   1.000
_cell.length_c   1.000
_cell.angle_alpha   90.00
_cell.angle_beta   90.00
_cell.angle_gamma   90.00
#
_symmetry.space_group_name_H-M   'P 1'
#
loop_
_entity.id
_entity.type
_entity.pdbx_description
1 polymer ?
#
loop_
_entity_poly.entity_id
_entity_poly.type
_entity_poly.pdbx_seq_one_letter_code
_entity_poly.pdbx_strand_id
1 'polypeptide(L)'
;MSLDQFQRALTDLTASPALCRAVRREPALLSQLYALSPLEQDRLADIAASNGMEANCMIYRANRLAPVALNCPDLCAALGDDLNRLISAYWYAEPTTNVHFLVETERFCQFLEERDDLSPQARKALSREHRKVRDRLAATAAMADRDAFAVARVMPPA
;
A
#
# COMPACT_ATOMS: atom_id res chain seq x y z
N MET A 1 -3.61 28.01 8.51
CA MET A 1 -2.64 26.98 8.09
C MET A 1 -2.97 25.72 8.85
N SER A 2 -3.28 24.63 8.16
CA SER A 2 -3.52 23.36 8.83
C SER A 2 -2.50 22.35 8.28
N LEU A 3 -1.52 22.04 9.12
CA LEU A 3 -0.40 21.15 8.79
C LEU A 3 -0.91 19.77 8.30
N ASP A 4 -2.07 19.35 8.80
CA ASP A 4 -2.72 18.09 8.45
C ASP A 4 -3.08 18.01 6.96
N GLN A 5 -3.62 19.08 6.36
CA GLN A 5 -4.04 19.04 4.95
C GLN A 5 -2.83 18.99 4.01
N PHE A 6 -1.78 19.73 4.35
CA PHE A 6 -0.53 19.68 3.59
C PHE A 6 0.12 18.29 3.67
N GLN A 7 0.20 17.71 4.88
CA GLN A 7 0.78 16.38 5.07
C GLN A 7 -0.04 15.28 4.39
N ARG A 8 -1.37 15.39 4.45
CA ARG A 8 -2.27 14.49 3.74
C ARG A 8 -2.05 14.56 2.23
N ALA A 9 -2.08 15.76 1.66
CA ALA A 9 -1.87 15.96 0.23
C ALA A 9 -0.50 15.42 -0.24
N LEU A 10 0.56 15.67 0.52
CA LEU A 10 1.89 15.15 0.22
C LEU A 10 1.95 13.61 0.27
N THR A 11 1.26 13.01 1.24
CA THR A 11 1.16 11.54 1.38
C THR A 11 0.41 10.94 0.20
N ASP A 12 -0.73 11.53 -0.16
CA ASP A 12 -1.57 11.09 -1.26
C ASP A 12 -0.83 11.22 -2.61
N LEU A 13 -0.06 12.31 -2.81
CA LEU A 13 0.82 12.47 -3.98
C LEU A 13 1.89 11.38 -4.05
N THR A 14 2.54 11.08 -2.93
CA THR A 14 3.57 10.03 -2.84
C THR A 14 2.99 8.64 -3.13
N ALA A 15 1.78 8.38 -2.67
CA ALA A 15 1.09 7.10 -2.87
C ALA A 15 0.48 6.94 -4.27
N SER A 16 0.30 8.04 -5.02
CA SER A 16 -0.42 8.05 -6.28
C SER A 16 0.33 8.79 -7.40
N PRO A 17 1.05 8.05 -8.27
CA PRO A 17 1.62 8.61 -9.49
C PRO A 17 0.55 9.21 -10.41
N ALA A 18 -0.68 8.69 -10.36
CA ALA A 18 -1.80 9.23 -11.14
C ALA A 18 -2.20 10.61 -10.63
N LEU A 19 -2.30 10.81 -9.32
CA LEU A 19 -2.57 12.12 -8.73
C LEU A 19 -1.43 13.10 -9.03
N CYS A 20 -0.16 12.66 -8.91
CA CYS A 20 0.99 13.48 -9.32
C CYS A 20 0.86 13.96 -10.77
N ARG A 21 0.54 13.07 -11.71
CA ARG A 21 0.33 13.45 -13.12
C ARG A 21 -0.86 14.38 -13.32
N ALA A 22 -1.94 14.19 -12.58
CA ALA A 22 -3.11 15.07 -12.65
C ALA A 22 -2.76 16.48 -12.15
N VAL A 23 -2.12 16.59 -10.98
CA VAL A 23 -1.68 17.88 -10.41
C VAL A 23 -0.64 18.58 -11.29
N ARG A 24 0.29 17.85 -11.93
CA ARG A 24 1.23 18.43 -12.91
C ARG A 24 0.54 19.09 -14.10
N ARG A 25 -0.59 18.52 -14.55
CA ARG A 25 -1.37 19.04 -15.68
C ARG A 25 -2.30 20.17 -15.26
N GLU A 26 -2.90 20.03 -14.08
CA GLU A 26 -3.88 20.97 -13.54
C GLU A 26 -3.61 21.19 -12.04
N PRO A 27 -2.69 22.11 -11.68
CA PRO A 27 -2.35 22.39 -10.28
C PRO A 27 -3.54 22.82 -9.42
N ALA A 28 -4.54 23.46 -10.04
CA ALA A 28 -5.77 23.91 -9.39
C ALA A 28 -6.54 22.78 -8.69
N LEU A 29 -6.34 21.51 -9.10
CA LEU A 29 -6.92 20.34 -8.44
C LEU A 29 -6.57 20.27 -6.95
N LEU A 30 -5.41 20.79 -6.53
CA LEU A 30 -5.01 20.80 -5.12
C LEU A 30 -6.01 21.56 -4.24
N SER A 31 -6.53 22.69 -4.72
CA SER A 31 -7.54 23.49 -4.00
C SER A 31 -8.92 22.83 -3.95
N GLN A 32 -9.21 21.93 -4.89
CA GLN A 32 -10.48 21.20 -4.95
C GLN A 32 -10.46 19.99 -4.02
N LEU A 33 -9.30 19.37 -3.85
CA LEU A 33 -9.11 18.14 -3.10
C LEU A 33 -8.74 18.38 -1.63
N TYR A 34 -8.13 19.52 -1.31
CA TYR A 34 -7.57 19.80 0.01
C TYR A 34 -7.80 21.26 0.42
N ALA A 35 -7.98 21.48 1.73
CA ALA A 35 -8.10 22.83 2.28
C ALA A 35 -6.70 23.46 2.48
N LEU A 36 -6.07 23.89 1.38
CA LEU A 36 -4.72 24.44 1.34
C LEU A 36 -4.72 25.96 1.11
N SER A 37 -3.80 26.67 1.75
CA SER A 37 -3.49 28.07 1.40
C SER A 37 -2.81 28.17 0.02
N PRO A 38 -2.83 29.34 -0.63
CA PRO A 38 -2.17 29.53 -1.94
C PRO A 38 -0.69 29.11 -1.93
N LEU A 39 0.06 29.48 -0.89
CA LEU A 39 1.47 29.10 -0.74
C LEU A 39 1.68 27.57 -0.64
N GLU A 40 0.77 26.88 0.04
CA GLU A 40 0.82 25.42 0.18
C GLU A 40 0.51 24.72 -1.15
N GLN A 41 -0.43 25.27 -1.92
CA GLN A 41 -0.76 24.77 -3.26
C GLN A 41 0.44 24.89 -4.20
N ASP A 42 1.08 26.07 -4.25
CA ASP A 42 2.25 26.32 -5.08
C ASP A 42 3.39 25.34 -4.74
N ARG A 43 3.67 25.17 -3.45
CA ARG A 43 4.70 24.22 -2.97
C ARG A 43 4.40 22.78 -3.36
N LEU A 44 3.15 22.33 -3.21
CA LEU A 44 2.77 20.96 -3.56
C LEU A 44 2.79 20.74 -5.08
N ALA A 45 2.45 21.75 -5.88
CA ALA A 45 2.58 21.69 -7.33
C ALA A 45 4.05 21.54 -7.77
N ASP A 46 4.95 22.33 -7.19
CA ASP A 46 6.40 22.24 -7.43
C ASP A 46 6.95 20.87 -7.01
N ILE A 47 6.57 20.39 -5.82
CA ILE A 47 6.95 19.07 -5.33
C ILE A 47 6.44 17.99 -6.29
N ALA A 48 5.17 18.03 -6.68
CA ALA A 48 4.57 17.05 -7.58
C ALA A 48 5.30 16.99 -8.92
N ALA A 49 5.79 18.13 -9.44
CA ALA A 49 6.57 18.23 -10.68
C ALA A 49 8.03 17.75 -10.55
N SER A 50 8.56 17.63 -9.33
CA SER A 50 9.96 17.29 -9.12
C SER A 50 10.31 15.82 -9.43
N ASN A 51 11.57 15.58 -9.84
CA ASN A 51 12.14 14.24 -9.97
C ASN A 51 12.18 13.49 -8.62
N GLY A 52 12.30 14.23 -7.51
CA GLY A 52 12.26 13.64 -6.16
C GLY A 52 10.93 12.99 -5.85
N MET A 53 9.81 13.60 -6.28
CA MET A 53 8.49 12.99 -6.12
C MET A 53 8.32 11.75 -7.00
N GLU A 54 8.88 11.75 -8.21
CA GLU A 54 8.87 10.55 -9.07
C GLU A 54 9.63 9.38 -8.43
N ALA A 55 10.80 9.64 -7.85
CA ALA A 55 11.54 8.64 -7.08
C ALA A 55 10.76 8.13 -5.87
N ASN A 56 10.11 9.02 -5.11
CA ASN A 56 9.29 8.63 -3.96
C ASN A 56 8.10 7.76 -4.38
N CYS A 57 7.42 8.08 -5.48
CA CYS A 57 6.35 7.26 -6.05
C CYS A 57 6.84 5.85 -6.42
N MET A 58 8.04 5.74 -7.03
CA MET A 58 8.64 4.45 -7.37
C MET A 58 8.97 3.63 -6.12
N ILE A 59 9.60 4.25 -5.12
CA ILE A 59 9.94 3.60 -3.85
C ILE A 59 8.68 3.12 -3.13
N TYR A 60 7.64 3.95 -3.07
CA TYR A 60 6.36 3.57 -2.47
C TYR A 60 5.76 2.33 -3.14
N ARG A 61 5.71 2.29 -4.47
CA ARG A 61 5.23 1.11 -5.23
C ARG A 61 6.11 -0.11 -5.01
N ALA A 62 7.44 0.06 -4.99
CA ALA A 62 8.37 -1.03 -4.70
C ALA A 62 8.14 -1.61 -3.29
N ASN A 63 7.92 -0.75 -2.29
CA ASN A 63 7.65 -1.16 -0.91
C ASN A 63 6.32 -1.91 -0.76
N ARG A 64 5.33 -1.61 -1.60
CA ARG A 64 4.06 -2.36 -1.64
C ARG A 64 4.15 -3.66 -2.43
N LEU A 65 4.97 -3.71 -3.49
CA LEU A 65 5.14 -4.90 -4.32
C LEU A 65 6.06 -5.94 -3.68
N ALA A 66 7.13 -5.50 -3.02
CA ALA A 66 8.13 -6.40 -2.44
C ALA A 66 7.53 -7.44 -1.48
N PRO A 67 6.60 -7.11 -0.57
CA PRO A 67 5.94 -8.11 0.27
C PRO A 67 5.19 -9.17 -0.53
N VAL A 68 4.45 -8.77 -1.56
CA VAL A 68 3.73 -9.68 -2.44
C VAL A 68 4.70 -10.62 -3.15
N ALA A 69 5.75 -10.07 -3.76
CA ALA A 69 6.74 -10.84 -4.50
C ALA A 69 7.52 -11.83 -3.62
N LEU A 70 7.80 -11.45 -2.37
CA LEU A 70 8.57 -12.27 -1.43
C LEU A 70 7.74 -13.36 -0.75
N ASN A 71 6.45 -13.11 -0.51
CA ASN A 71 5.57 -14.08 0.16
C ASN A 71 4.77 -14.95 -0.82
N CYS A 72 4.55 -14.48 -2.05
CA CYS A 72 3.76 -15.17 -3.08
C CYS A 72 4.48 -15.23 -4.45
N PRO A 73 5.72 -15.75 -4.51
CA PRO A 73 6.48 -15.79 -5.76
C PRO A 73 5.83 -16.65 -6.84
N ASP A 74 5.20 -17.77 -6.48
CA ASP A 74 4.57 -18.67 -7.47
C ASP A 74 3.32 -18.03 -8.06
N LEU A 75 2.56 -17.28 -7.26
CA LEU A 75 1.43 -16.49 -7.71
C LEU A 75 1.89 -15.39 -8.65
N CYS A 76 2.94 -14.64 -8.31
CA CYS A 76 3.49 -13.61 -9.20
C CYS A 76 3.91 -14.20 -10.55
N ALA A 77 4.59 -15.35 -10.53
CA ALA A 77 4.97 -16.07 -11.74
C ALA A 77 3.75 -16.55 -12.54
N ALA A 78 2.70 -17.06 -11.87
CA ALA A 78 1.48 -17.54 -12.50
C ALA A 78 0.58 -16.42 -13.07
N LEU A 79 0.66 -15.21 -12.52
CA LEU A 79 0.00 -14.02 -13.05
C LEU A 79 0.71 -13.48 -14.29
N GLY A 80 2.04 -13.60 -14.36
CA GLY A 80 2.83 -13.19 -15.53
C GLY A 80 2.53 -11.74 -15.94
N ASP A 81 2.15 -11.55 -17.20
CA ASP A 81 1.89 -10.22 -17.77
C ASP A 81 0.69 -9.50 -17.12
N ASP A 82 -0.24 -10.22 -16.51
CA ASP A 82 -1.38 -9.65 -15.79
C ASP A 82 -0.99 -9.01 -14.44
N LEU A 83 0.19 -9.33 -13.90
CA LEU A 83 0.60 -8.87 -12.57
C LEU A 83 0.53 -7.35 -12.44
N ASN A 84 1.05 -6.60 -13.42
CA ASN A 84 1.09 -5.14 -13.37
C ASN A 84 -0.33 -4.53 -13.38
N ARG A 85 -1.22 -5.08 -14.21
CA ARG A 85 -2.62 -4.66 -14.28
C ARG A 85 -3.32 -4.90 -12.94
N LEU A 86 -3.17 -6.08 -12.36
CA LEU A 86 -3.85 -6.48 -11.13
C LEU A 86 -3.30 -5.74 -9.89
N ILE A 87 -1.98 -5.61 -9.77
CA ILE A 87 -1.33 -4.79 -8.72
C ILE A 87 -1.80 -3.34 -8.79
N SER A 88 -1.87 -2.77 -9.99
CA SER A 88 -2.30 -1.38 -10.15
C SER A 88 -3.79 -1.20 -9.82
N ALA A 89 -4.63 -2.18 -10.17
CA ALA A 89 -6.05 -2.18 -9.80
C ALA A 89 -6.23 -2.33 -8.28
N TYR A 90 -5.46 -3.22 -7.64
CA TYR A 90 -5.43 -3.37 -6.19
C TYR A 90 -5.04 -2.06 -5.49
N TRP A 91 -3.94 -1.43 -5.89
CA TRP A 91 -3.48 -0.18 -5.27
C TRP A 91 -4.45 0.99 -5.46
N TYR A 92 -5.25 0.97 -6.52
CA TYR A 92 -6.31 1.95 -6.72
C TYR A 92 -7.52 1.69 -5.81
N ALA A 93 -7.94 0.42 -5.66
CA ALA A 93 -9.05 0.05 -4.78
C ALA A 93 -8.69 0.17 -3.29
N GLU A 94 -7.43 -0.09 -2.93
CA GLU A 94 -6.91 -0.11 -1.57
C GLU A 94 -5.75 0.89 -1.42
N PRO A 95 -6.05 2.20 -1.28
CA PRO A 95 -5.05 3.26 -1.16
C PRO A 95 -4.36 3.30 0.22
N THR A 96 -4.53 2.28 1.07
CA THR A 96 -4.27 2.39 2.50
C THR A 96 -2.78 2.34 2.93
N THR A 97 -2.58 2.89 4.14
CA THR A 97 -1.37 3.51 4.70
C THR A 97 -0.62 2.64 5.70
N ASN A 98 -0.94 1.35 5.80
CA ASN A 98 -0.26 0.42 6.71
C ASN A 98 0.46 -0.67 5.93
N VAL A 99 1.76 -0.47 5.70
CA VAL A 99 2.62 -1.38 4.94
C VAL A 99 3.24 -2.44 5.87
N HIS A 100 2.43 -3.05 6.74
CA HIS A 100 2.87 -4.27 7.41
C HIS A 100 3.03 -5.37 6.36
N PHE A 101 4.26 -5.90 6.27
CA PHE A 101 4.70 -6.77 5.19
C PHE A 101 3.74 -7.94 4.89
N LEU A 102 3.31 -8.69 5.90
CA LEU A 102 2.36 -9.79 5.71
C LEU A 102 0.93 -9.32 5.45
N VAL A 103 0.51 -8.19 6.05
CA VAL A 103 -0.85 -7.64 5.88
C VAL A 103 -1.07 -7.14 4.45
N GLU A 104 -0.06 -6.49 3.86
CA GLU A 104 -0.12 -6.06 2.46
C GLU A 104 -0.27 -7.24 1.51
N THR A 105 0.43 -8.35 1.79
CA THR A 105 0.30 -9.57 1.00
C THR A 105 -1.09 -10.19 1.14
N GLU A 106 -1.59 -10.29 2.38
CA GLU A 106 -2.92 -10.84 2.67
C GLU A 106 -4.03 -10.09 1.93
N ARG A 107 -3.99 -8.77 1.97
CA ARG A 107 -4.98 -7.92 1.28
C ARG A 107 -4.94 -8.09 -0.23
N PHE A 108 -3.74 -8.18 -0.81
CA PHE A 108 -3.63 -8.46 -2.24
C PHE A 108 -4.21 -9.83 -2.58
N CYS A 109 -3.97 -10.86 -1.77
CA CYS A 109 -4.57 -12.18 -1.98
C CYS A 109 -6.10 -12.14 -1.88
N GLN A 110 -6.67 -11.47 -0.87
CA GLN A 110 -8.12 -11.29 -0.72
C GLN A 110 -8.74 -10.57 -1.93
N PHE A 111 -8.11 -9.49 -2.38
CA PHE A 111 -8.51 -8.78 -3.59
C PHE A 111 -8.56 -9.69 -4.84
N LEU A 112 -7.65 -10.67 -4.92
CA LEU A 112 -7.64 -11.64 -6.02
C LEU A 112 -8.65 -12.78 -5.84
N GLU A 113 -9.01 -13.15 -4.61
CA GLU A 113 -10.05 -14.17 -4.35
C GLU A 113 -11.42 -13.73 -4.87
N GLU A 114 -11.69 -12.42 -4.86
CA GLU A 114 -12.93 -11.82 -5.37
C GLU A 114 -13.00 -11.77 -6.91
N ARG A 115 -11.96 -12.25 -7.61
CA ARG A 115 -11.87 -12.17 -9.08
C ARG A 115 -12.23 -13.46 -9.82
N ASP A 116 -13.02 -13.30 -10.86
CA ASP A 116 -13.44 -14.39 -11.76
C ASP A 116 -12.55 -14.53 -13.01
N ASP A 117 -11.70 -13.55 -13.32
CA ASP A 117 -10.85 -13.51 -14.51
C ASP A 117 -9.48 -14.21 -14.36
N LEU A 118 -9.18 -14.83 -13.21
CA LEU A 118 -7.89 -15.49 -12.98
C LEU A 118 -7.76 -16.85 -13.67
N SER A 119 -6.58 -17.09 -14.25
CA SER A 119 -6.23 -18.38 -14.84
C SER A 119 -6.26 -19.51 -13.79
N PRO A 120 -6.52 -20.77 -14.19
CA PRO A 120 -6.50 -21.91 -13.26
C PRO A 120 -5.17 -22.07 -12.52
N GLN A 121 -4.05 -21.77 -13.20
CA GLN A 121 -2.72 -21.81 -12.60
C GLN A 121 -2.57 -20.73 -11.51
N ALA A 122 -2.99 -19.50 -11.79
CA ALA A 122 -2.97 -18.41 -10.82
C ALA A 122 -3.87 -18.72 -9.60
N ARG A 123 -5.08 -19.27 -9.82
CA ARG A 123 -5.97 -19.68 -8.72
C ARG A 123 -5.35 -20.73 -7.81
N LYS A 124 -4.67 -21.72 -8.40
CA LYS A 124 -3.99 -22.78 -7.63
C LYS A 124 -2.81 -22.22 -6.84
N ALA A 125 -2.05 -21.28 -7.41
CA ALA A 125 -0.97 -20.60 -6.70
C ALA A 125 -1.50 -19.73 -5.56
N LEU A 126 -2.52 -18.91 -5.83
CA LEU A 126 -3.22 -18.06 -4.87
C LEU A 126 -3.67 -18.86 -3.65
N SER A 127 -4.46 -19.92 -3.85
CA SER A 127 -4.97 -20.74 -2.76
C SER A 127 -3.87 -21.32 -1.85
N ARG A 128 -2.75 -21.74 -2.45
CA ARG A 128 -1.62 -22.33 -1.72
C ARG A 128 -0.85 -21.28 -0.92
N GLU A 129 -0.46 -20.18 -1.57
CA GLU A 129 0.42 -19.18 -0.96
C GLU A 129 -0.34 -18.28 0.01
N HIS A 130 -1.59 -17.93 -0.29
CA HIS A 130 -2.46 -17.18 0.62
C HIS A 130 -2.70 -17.94 1.93
N ARG A 131 -2.86 -19.27 1.87
CA ARG A 131 -2.92 -20.09 3.10
C ARG A 131 -1.66 -19.92 3.96
N LYS A 132 -0.47 -19.97 3.35
CA LYS A 132 0.80 -19.76 4.08
C LYS A 132 0.88 -18.36 4.69
N VAL A 133 0.40 -17.35 3.98
CA VAL A 133 0.35 -15.96 4.48
C VAL A 133 -0.56 -15.86 5.71
N ARG A 134 -1.78 -16.43 5.65
CA ARG A 134 -2.71 -16.48 6.79
C ARG A 134 -2.14 -17.22 7.98
N ASP A 135 -1.50 -18.38 7.77
CA ASP A 135 -0.87 -19.16 8.84
C ASP A 135 0.24 -18.34 9.53
N ARG A 136 1.07 -17.63 8.76
CA ARG A 136 2.12 -16.76 9.29
C ARG A 136 1.56 -15.55 10.04
N LEU A 137 0.51 -14.91 9.51
CA LEU A 137 -0.18 -13.81 10.20
C LEU A 137 -0.75 -14.24 11.54
N ALA A 138 -1.44 -15.40 11.57
CA ALA A 138 -1.98 -15.96 12.80
C ALA A 138 -0.88 -16.27 13.83
N ALA A 139 0.25 -16.82 13.37
CA ALA A 139 1.41 -17.07 14.24
C ALA A 139 1.99 -15.77 14.82
N THR A 140 2.13 -14.71 13.99
CA THR A 140 2.61 -13.39 14.46
C THR A 140 1.66 -12.77 15.47
N ALA A 141 0.34 -12.85 15.26
CA ALA A 141 -0.65 -12.36 16.20
C ALA A 141 -0.57 -13.11 17.55
N ALA A 142 -0.47 -14.44 17.51
CA ALA A 142 -0.36 -15.26 18.72
C ALA A 142 0.93 -14.98 19.51
N MET A 143 2.04 -14.64 18.84
CA MET A 143 3.27 -14.22 19.51
C MET A 143 3.14 -12.83 20.15
N ALA A 144 2.53 -11.88 19.44
CA ALA A 144 2.29 -10.54 19.97
C ALA A 144 1.43 -10.55 21.24
N ASP A 145 0.40 -11.40 21.28
CA ASP A 145 -0.42 -11.59 22.48
C ASP A 145 0.40 -12.19 23.63
N ARG A 146 1.22 -13.22 23.38
CA ARG A 146 2.08 -13.83 24.40
C ARG A 146 3.09 -12.85 24.99
N ASP A 147 3.70 -12.02 24.16
CA ASP A 147 4.64 -10.98 24.62
C ASP A 147 3.92 -9.88 25.40
N ALA A 148 2.73 -9.46 24.97
CA ALA A 148 1.91 -8.51 25.73
C ALA A 148 1.54 -9.05 27.13
N PHE A 149 1.17 -10.33 27.23
CA PHE A 149 0.91 -11.00 28.50
C PHE A 149 2.18 -11.20 29.35
N ALA A 150 3.35 -11.41 28.73
CA ALA A 150 4.62 -11.52 29.45
C ALA A 150 5.05 -10.16 30.04
N VAL A 151 4.89 -9.06 29.30
CA VAL A 151 5.19 -7.69 29.76
C VAL A 151 4.25 -7.28 30.89
N ALA A 152 2.95 -7.60 30.79
CA ALA A 152 1.96 -7.31 31.84
C ALA A 152 2.25 -8.06 33.16
N ARG A 153 2.98 -9.18 33.13
CA ARG A 153 3.33 -9.98 34.33
C ARG A 153 4.57 -9.46 35.08
N VAL A 154 5.35 -8.59 34.46
CA VAL A 154 6.61 -8.05 35.00
C VAL A 154 6.44 -6.66 35.60
N MET A 155 5.34 -5.96 35.31
CA MET A 155 5.01 -4.70 36.00
C MET A 155 4.52 -5.00 37.43
N PRO A 156 5.22 -4.54 38.49
CA PRO A 156 4.67 -4.58 39.84
C PRO A 156 3.46 -3.64 39.91
N PRO A 157 2.47 -3.92 40.79
CA PRO A 157 1.36 -3.01 41.01
C PRO A 157 1.89 -1.66 41.49
N ALA A 158 1.35 -0.58 40.89
CA ALA A 158 1.58 0.79 41.31
C ALA A 158 1.00 1.08 42.69
#